data_AF-A0A1F2Z3Q6-F1
#
_entry.id   AF-A0A1F2Z3Q6-F1
#
_cell.length_a   1.000
_cell.length_b   1.000
_cell.length_c   1.000
_cell.angle_alpha   90.00
_cell.angle_beta   90.00
_cell.angle_gamma   90.00
#
_symmetry.space_group_name_H-M   'P 1'
#
loop_
_entity.id
_entity.type
_entity.pdbx_description
1 polymer ?
#
loop_
_entity_poly.entity_id
_entity_poly.type
_entity_poly.pdbx_seq_one_letter_code
_entity_poly.pdbx_strand_id
1 'polypeptide(L)'
;MDKITGSGEHSTEIKIWPLENCRFAYTIGSAQPVRCSWISDQPLFYADYQDVADDEDYLLDDPVMEALERDIADLRDKTNAYDVVSREFAEPENHIQSLFSQDADFISTIYTASESNLQASLDLLHQSRLASQFISFAQLHGIEIRETSQIVDAAYDKTANAVLVRADLDMPTKVLLMVRELRRMWQHRNGAGLHPLSVHPDYAVLMNRAQQADLVVSMVRVAWELQLAGYKDAWVRVENSTLSDLGRAFAREAIADFRSINNGMAARATFESWFLSERCRKADRSLIQQMLADYQGYVFSDQVETSRLITLDVTKALGKMPFGTNYLEAVSTQIINDPVFTEVRDRSNANFLWFIKFERSFTEVENTAAVKEALKPETAEIISFPKKKSAKADAKATKANADENAEIIEIRRPVGE
;
A
#
# COMPACT_ATOMS: atom_id res chain seq x y z
N MET A 1 -16.56 50.95 22.35
CA MET A 1 -15.77 52.14 21.99
C MET A 1 -14.34 51.82 22.34
N ASP A 2 -13.47 51.69 21.34
CA ASP A 2 -12.10 52.20 21.38
C ASP A 2 -11.58 52.19 19.95
N LYS A 3 -11.20 53.39 19.49
CA LYS A 3 -10.57 53.62 18.20
C LYS A 3 -9.06 53.55 18.41
N ILE A 4 -8.40 52.59 17.78
CA ILE A 4 -6.95 52.65 17.55
C ILE A 4 -6.75 52.63 16.04
N THR A 5 -6.61 53.82 15.48
CA THR A 5 -5.90 54.04 14.21
C THR A 5 -4.41 54.03 14.52
N GLY A 6 -3.72 53.00 14.03
CA GLY A 6 -2.26 52.92 14.05
C GLY A 6 -1.79 52.18 12.80
N SER A 7 -1.28 52.93 11.84
CA SER A 7 -0.50 52.40 10.72
C SER A 7 0.78 51.75 11.26
N GLY A 8 0.87 50.44 11.17
CA GLY A 8 2.06 49.67 11.51
C GLY A 8 1.99 48.32 10.82
N GLU A 9 3.11 47.90 10.25
CA GLU A 9 3.30 46.64 9.54
C GLU A 9 2.73 45.45 10.33
N HIS A 10 1.54 44.99 9.95
CA HIS A 10 1.06 43.69 10.35
C HIS A 10 1.59 42.67 9.35
N SER A 11 2.86 42.28 9.49
CA SER A 11 3.19 40.89 9.17
C SER A 11 2.48 40.05 10.22
N THR A 12 1.21 39.74 9.98
CA THR A 12 0.52 38.67 10.68
C THR A 12 1.28 37.39 10.36
N GLU A 13 2.27 37.09 11.18
CA GLU A 13 2.94 35.81 11.19
C GLU A 13 1.86 34.79 11.55
N ILE A 14 1.31 34.12 10.54
CA ILE A 14 0.36 33.03 10.72
C ILE A 14 1.19 31.88 11.32
N LYS A 15 1.19 31.80 12.65
CA LYS A 15 1.76 30.67 13.37
C LYS A 15 0.78 29.51 13.25
N ILE A 16 0.97 28.71 12.19
CA ILE A 16 0.27 27.44 12.01
C ILE A 16 0.89 26.46 13.01
N TRP A 17 0.22 26.27 14.15
CA TRP A 17 0.51 25.16 15.04
C TRP A 17 -0.24 23.93 14.52
N PRO A 18 0.42 22.77 14.35
CA PRO A 18 -0.30 21.53 14.09
C PRO A 18 -1.17 21.21 15.30
N LEU A 19 -2.47 21.41 15.18
CA LEU A 19 -3.44 20.88 16.12
C LEU A 19 -3.49 19.37 15.91
N GLU A 20 -3.28 18.58 16.96
CA GLU A 20 -3.23 17.10 16.91
C GLU A 20 -4.47 16.46 16.25
N ASN A 21 -5.59 17.20 16.20
CA ASN A 21 -6.87 16.74 15.65
C ASN A 21 -7.32 17.47 14.37
N CYS A 22 -6.54 18.42 13.84
CA CYS A 22 -6.93 19.15 12.64
C CYS A 22 -6.50 18.38 11.39
N ARG A 23 -7.49 17.74 10.75
CA ARG A 23 -7.37 17.18 9.40
C ARG A 23 -7.56 18.32 8.40
N PHE A 24 -6.50 18.70 7.68
CA PHE A 24 -6.50 19.84 6.76
C PHE A 24 -7.70 19.82 5.80
N ALA A 25 -8.39 20.94 5.67
CA ALA A 25 -9.35 21.21 4.61
C ALA A 25 -8.63 21.94 3.46
N TYR A 26 -8.79 21.47 2.22
CA TYR A 26 -8.29 22.15 1.03
C TYR A 26 -9.23 21.89 -0.15
N THR A 27 -9.19 22.77 -1.14
CA THR A 27 -10.13 22.82 -2.28
C THR A 27 -9.85 21.76 -3.34
N ILE A 28 -10.93 21.30 -3.95
CA ILE A 28 -10.99 20.76 -5.32
C ILE A 28 -11.87 21.75 -6.10
N GLY A 29 -11.28 22.65 -6.90
CA GLY A 29 -11.99 23.67 -7.69
C GLY A 29 -12.30 25.00 -6.98
N SER A 30 -13.07 25.86 -7.66
CA SER A 30 -13.36 27.26 -7.28
C SER A 30 -14.60 27.47 -6.41
N ALA A 31 -15.25 26.40 -5.94
CA ALA A 31 -16.43 26.48 -5.08
C ALA A 31 -16.06 26.64 -3.60
N GLN A 32 -16.74 27.56 -2.91
CA GLN A 32 -16.59 27.87 -1.49
C GLN A 32 -17.96 27.80 -0.79
N PRO A 33 -18.04 27.33 0.47
CA PRO A 33 -16.94 26.99 1.37
C PRO A 33 -16.42 25.54 1.26
N VAL A 34 -15.23 25.27 1.83
CA VAL A 34 -14.43 24.04 1.63
C VAL A 34 -14.69 22.98 2.71
N ARG A 35 -15.05 21.75 2.34
CA ARG A 35 -15.25 20.61 3.27
C ARG A 35 -14.05 19.67 3.32
N CYS A 36 -13.77 19.07 4.49
CA CYS A 36 -12.83 17.95 4.58
C CYS A 36 -13.53 16.62 4.21
N SER A 37 -13.24 16.08 3.03
CA SER A 37 -13.78 14.80 2.54
C SER A 37 -12.88 13.59 2.85
N TRP A 38 -11.90 13.79 3.73
CA TRP A 38 -10.78 12.89 3.94
C TRP A 38 -11.14 11.71 4.85
N ILE A 39 -11.08 10.48 4.32
CA ILE A 39 -11.19 9.26 5.13
C ILE A 39 -9.78 8.72 5.38
N SER A 40 -9.24 9.03 6.57
CA SER A 40 -8.00 8.44 7.11
C SER A 40 -6.78 8.49 6.18
N ASP A 41 -6.31 7.36 5.64
CA ASP A 41 -5.03 7.25 4.96
C ASP A 41 -5.09 7.67 3.48
N GLN A 42 -6.21 8.23 3.04
CA GLN A 42 -6.36 8.67 1.65
C GLN A 42 -5.33 9.73 1.29
N PRO A 43 -4.79 9.73 0.05
CA PRO A 43 -3.94 10.81 -0.40
C PRO A 43 -4.76 12.11 -0.49
N LEU A 44 -4.09 13.23 -0.21
CA LEU A 44 -4.64 14.54 -0.47
C LEU A 44 -4.62 14.71 -2.00
N PHE A 45 -5.76 14.47 -2.66
CA PHE A 45 -5.97 14.79 -4.07
C PHE A 45 -6.13 16.30 -4.24
N TYR A 46 -5.15 16.99 -4.81
CA TYR A 46 -5.40 18.28 -5.44
C TYR A 46 -6.07 18.00 -6.78
N ALA A 47 -7.33 18.37 -6.94
CA ALA A 47 -8.00 18.29 -8.25
C ALA A 47 -7.64 19.48 -9.15
N ASP A 48 -6.42 19.99 -9.01
CA ASP A 48 -5.87 21.05 -9.86
C ASP A 48 -4.91 20.44 -10.90
N TYR A 49 -5.32 19.32 -11.49
CA TYR A 49 -4.76 18.89 -12.76
C TYR A 49 -5.89 18.85 -13.79
N GLN A 50 -6.15 20.02 -14.37
CA GLN A 50 -6.58 20.04 -15.76
C GLN A 50 -5.37 19.51 -16.54
N ASP A 51 -5.42 18.26 -16.98
CA ASP A 51 -4.58 17.85 -18.08
C ASP A 51 -4.83 18.85 -19.20
N VAL A 52 -3.81 19.66 -19.49
CA VAL A 52 -3.61 20.12 -20.85
C VAL A 52 -3.47 18.83 -21.62
N ALA A 53 -4.44 18.55 -22.48
CA ALA A 53 -4.35 17.49 -23.44
C ALA A 53 -3.05 17.71 -24.23
N ASP A 54 -2.00 16.99 -23.84
CA ASP A 54 -0.82 16.86 -24.67
C ASP A 54 -1.21 15.88 -25.77
N ASP A 55 -1.44 16.47 -26.94
CA ASP A 55 -1.66 15.80 -28.22
C ASP A 55 -0.50 14.83 -28.49
N GLU A 56 -0.71 13.53 -28.25
CA GLU A 56 0.02 12.47 -28.93
C GLU A 56 -0.96 11.64 -29.76
N ASP A 57 -1.29 12.20 -30.93
CA ASP A 57 -1.77 11.45 -32.09
C ASP A 57 -0.70 10.42 -32.50
N TYR A 58 -0.86 9.17 -32.05
CA TYR A 58 -0.21 8.03 -32.69
C TYR A 58 -1.25 7.11 -33.32
N LEU A 59 -1.19 7.07 -34.65
CA LEU A 59 -1.92 6.16 -35.53
C LEU A 59 -1.91 4.72 -35.01
N LEU A 60 -3.09 4.14 -34.83
CA LEU A 60 -3.29 2.70 -34.84
C LEU A 60 -4.48 2.37 -35.77
N ASP A 61 -4.15 1.82 -36.94
CA ASP A 61 -5.11 1.18 -37.86
C ASP A 61 -5.45 -0.25 -37.36
N ASP A 62 -6.69 -0.67 -37.67
CA ASP A 62 -7.19 -2.05 -37.76
C ASP A 62 -7.70 -2.74 -36.45
N PRO A 63 -8.36 -3.93 -36.50
CA PRO A 63 -9.64 -4.36 -35.88
C PRO A 63 -9.75 -4.37 -34.34
N VAL A 64 -8.70 -3.95 -33.63
CA VAL A 64 -8.74 -3.68 -32.20
C VAL A 64 -9.71 -2.52 -31.91
N MET A 65 -9.82 -1.55 -32.83
CA MET A 65 -10.74 -0.42 -32.67
C MET A 65 -12.21 -0.82 -32.63
N GLU A 66 -12.69 -1.80 -33.41
CA GLU A 66 -14.09 -2.22 -33.34
C GLU A 66 -14.42 -2.94 -32.01
N ALA A 67 -13.48 -3.74 -31.50
CA ALA A 67 -13.60 -4.37 -30.18
C ALA A 67 -13.55 -3.30 -29.07
N LEU A 68 -12.64 -2.33 -29.18
CA LEU A 68 -12.53 -1.21 -28.25
C LEU A 68 -13.78 -0.30 -28.32
N GLU A 69 -14.32 -0.03 -29.49
CA GLU A 69 -15.52 0.77 -29.70
C GLU A 69 -16.75 0.11 -29.07
N ARG A 70 -16.84 -1.22 -29.18
CA ARG A 70 -17.87 -1.99 -28.49
C ARG A 70 -17.69 -1.94 -26.97
N ASP A 71 -16.47 -2.12 -26.48
CA ASP A 71 -16.17 -2.03 -25.04
C ASP A 71 -16.41 -0.61 -24.51
N ILE A 72 -16.09 0.42 -25.30
CA ILE A 72 -16.35 1.84 -25.00
C ILE A 72 -17.85 2.12 -25.00
N ALA A 73 -18.63 1.56 -25.94
CA ALA A 73 -20.07 1.69 -25.97
C ALA A 73 -20.71 1.03 -24.73
N ASP A 74 -20.30 -0.19 -24.40
CA ASP A 74 -20.76 -0.90 -23.20
C ASP A 74 -20.38 -0.14 -21.92
N LEU A 75 -19.15 0.40 -21.83
CA LEU A 75 -18.71 1.26 -20.72
C LEU A 75 -19.52 2.56 -20.64
N ARG A 76 -19.88 3.15 -21.77
CA ARG A 76 -20.68 4.37 -21.83
C ARG A 76 -22.09 4.12 -21.32
N ASP A 77 -22.71 3.00 -21.68
CA ASP A 77 -24.03 2.61 -21.19
C ASP A 77 -24.02 2.35 -19.67
N LYS A 78 -22.99 1.65 -19.17
CA LYS A 78 -22.79 1.47 -17.72
C LYS A 78 -22.60 2.80 -16.99
N THR A 79 -21.85 3.73 -17.59
CA THR A 79 -21.60 5.06 -17.02
C THR A 79 -22.89 5.89 -16.99
N ASN A 80 -23.65 5.91 -18.08
CA ASN A 80 -24.93 6.59 -18.16
C ASN A 80 -25.95 6.04 -17.14
N ALA A 81 -26.00 4.71 -16.97
CA ALA A 81 -26.87 4.08 -15.98
C ALA A 81 -26.51 4.50 -14.55
N TYR A 82 -25.21 4.59 -14.25
CA TYR A 82 -24.74 5.08 -12.96
C TYR A 82 -25.02 6.57 -12.77
N ASP A 83 -24.86 7.40 -13.79
CA ASP A 83 -25.08 8.86 -13.70
C ASP A 83 -26.52 9.23 -13.34
N VAL A 84 -27.50 8.38 -13.67
CA VAL A 84 -28.88 8.56 -13.20
C VAL A 84 -28.98 8.35 -11.69
N VAL A 85 -28.30 7.33 -11.17
CA VAL A 85 -28.30 6.98 -9.74
C VAL A 85 -27.45 7.96 -8.94
N SER A 86 -26.32 8.41 -9.47
CA SER A 86 -25.42 9.36 -8.77
C SER A 86 -26.09 10.70 -8.48
N ARG A 87 -27.03 11.14 -9.33
CA ARG A 87 -27.83 12.35 -9.10
C ARG A 87 -28.70 12.28 -7.86
N GLU A 88 -29.08 11.09 -7.38
CA GLU A 88 -29.82 10.94 -6.11
C GLU A 88 -28.96 11.28 -4.89
N PHE A 89 -27.63 11.27 -5.05
CA PHE A 89 -26.65 11.52 -4.00
C PHE A 89 -25.98 12.89 -4.12
N ALA A 90 -26.37 13.69 -5.11
CA ALA A 90 -25.87 15.06 -5.27
C ALA A 90 -26.34 15.93 -4.09
N GLU A 91 -25.38 16.44 -3.31
CA GLU A 91 -25.67 17.37 -2.22
C GLU A 91 -26.00 18.77 -2.81
N PRO A 92 -27.08 19.44 -2.38
CA PRO A 92 -27.42 20.79 -2.85
C PRO A 92 -26.39 21.82 -2.35
N GLU A 93 -26.10 22.87 -3.15
CA GLU A 93 -25.05 23.86 -2.85
C GLU A 93 -25.20 24.53 -1.46
N ASN A 94 -26.43 24.79 -1.01
CA ASN A 94 -26.70 25.36 0.32
C ASN A 94 -26.31 24.43 1.48
N HIS A 95 -26.17 23.12 1.23
CA HIS A 95 -25.74 22.14 2.21
C HIS A 95 -24.24 22.28 2.52
N ILE A 96 -23.44 22.70 1.54
CA ILE A 96 -21.98 22.87 1.68
C ILE A 96 -21.67 23.94 2.74
N GLN A 97 -22.42 25.04 2.78
CA GLN A 97 -22.26 26.08 3.80
C GLN A 97 -22.59 25.57 5.20
N SER A 98 -23.66 24.79 5.35
CA SER A 98 -24.04 24.20 6.64
C SER A 98 -22.99 23.19 7.13
N LEU A 99 -22.48 22.34 6.23
CA LEU A 99 -21.44 21.37 6.54
C LEU A 99 -20.12 22.05 6.91
N PHE A 100 -19.74 23.12 6.20
CA PHE A 100 -18.56 23.90 6.56
C PHE A 100 -18.67 24.52 7.95
N SER A 101 -19.84 25.07 8.30
CA SER A 101 -20.07 25.57 9.65
C SER A 101 -19.95 24.46 10.69
N GLN A 102 -20.45 23.25 10.41
CA GLN A 102 -20.30 22.10 11.31
C GLN A 102 -18.83 21.67 11.48
N ASP A 103 -18.05 21.63 10.39
CA ASP A 103 -16.62 21.32 10.44
C ASP A 103 -15.84 22.41 11.22
N ALA A 104 -16.15 23.68 10.99
CA ALA A 104 -15.53 24.80 11.69
C ALA A 104 -15.87 24.79 13.18
N ASP A 105 -17.13 24.52 13.54
CA ASP A 105 -17.57 24.35 14.92
C ASP A 105 -16.87 23.15 15.57
N PHE A 106 -16.75 22.02 14.86
CA PHE A 106 -16.04 20.83 15.36
C PHE A 106 -14.56 21.11 15.64
N ILE A 107 -13.86 21.79 14.72
CA ILE A 107 -12.42 22.12 14.86
C ILE A 107 -12.19 23.15 15.98
N SER A 108 -13.13 24.10 16.15
CA SER A 108 -12.99 25.20 17.12
C SER A 108 -13.50 24.87 18.52
N THR A 109 -14.28 23.79 18.68
CA THR A 109 -14.80 23.36 19.98
C THR A 109 -13.73 22.62 20.78
N ILE A 110 -13.58 22.97 22.06
CA ILE A 110 -12.70 22.26 23.00
C ILE A 110 -13.21 20.82 23.11
N TYR A 111 -12.33 19.85 22.84
CA TYR A 111 -12.68 18.44 22.84
C TYR A 111 -13.35 18.03 24.16
N THR A 112 -14.57 17.52 24.04
CA THR A 112 -15.29 16.81 25.10
C THR A 112 -15.39 15.35 24.71
N ALA A 113 -15.23 14.44 25.67
CA ALA A 113 -15.36 13.01 25.42
C ALA A 113 -16.77 12.74 24.87
N SER A 114 -16.85 12.20 23.65
CA SER A 114 -18.12 11.84 23.02
C SER A 114 -18.72 10.61 23.70
N GLU A 115 -20.05 10.54 23.77
CA GLU A 115 -20.73 9.33 24.23
C GLU A 115 -20.44 8.17 23.25
N SER A 116 -20.13 6.99 23.81
CA SER A 116 -19.85 5.81 22.99
C SER A 116 -21.07 5.45 22.16
N ASN A 117 -20.91 5.43 20.83
CA ASN A 117 -21.94 4.98 19.89
C ASN A 117 -21.57 3.63 19.24
N LEU A 118 -20.59 2.92 19.82
CA LEU A 118 -20.04 1.68 19.28
C LEU A 118 -21.12 0.63 19.00
N GLN A 119 -22.08 0.44 19.92
CA GLN A 119 -23.14 -0.55 19.73
C GLN A 119 -24.00 -0.22 18.52
N ALA A 120 -24.36 1.06 18.33
CA ALA A 120 -25.11 1.49 17.17
C ALA A 120 -24.31 1.31 15.86
N SER A 121 -22.99 1.51 15.88
CA SER A 121 -22.12 1.21 14.74
C SER A 121 -22.09 -0.30 14.42
N LEU A 122 -22.05 -1.16 15.45
CA LEU A 122 -22.09 -2.61 15.27
C LEU A 122 -23.45 -3.08 14.74
N ASP A 123 -24.55 -2.56 15.29
CA ASP A 123 -25.91 -2.87 14.84
C ASP A 123 -26.11 -2.49 13.37
N LEU A 124 -25.56 -1.35 12.95
CA LEU A 124 -25.54 -0.91 11.56
C LEU A 124 -24.70 -1.85 10.68
N LEU A 125 -23.48 -2.21 11.12
CA LEU A 125 -22.63 -3.15 10.38
C LEU A 125 -23.27 -4.53 10.21
N HIS A 126 -24.09 -4.99 11.18
CA HIS A 126 -24.83 -6.24 11.06
C HIS A 126 -25.87 -6.24 9.92
N GLN A 127 -26.27 -5.08 9.41
CA GLN A 127 -27.15 -4.97 8.24
C GLN A 127 -26.45 -5.34 6.92
N SER A 128 -25.11 -5.24 6.87
CA SER A 128 -24.32 -5.79 5.78
C SER A 128 -23.97 -7.24 6.04
N ARG A 129 -24.24 -8.10 5.05
CA ARG A 129 -23.89 -9.51 5.13
C ARG A 129 -22.38 -9.69 5.28
N LEU A 130 -21.58 -8.94 4.51
CA LEU A 130 -20.12 -9.04 4.57
C LEU A 130 -19.57 -8.59 5.92
N ALA A 131 -19.98 -7.42 6.41
CA ALA A 131 -19.52 -6.90 7.69
C ALA A 131 -19.94 -7.82 8.85
N SER A 132 -21.17 -8.33 8.84
CA SER A 132 -21.62 -9.30 9.85
C SER A 132 -20.76 -10.58 9.88
N GLN A 133 -20.27 -11.05 8.73
CA GLN A 133 -19.35 -12.19 8.68
C GLN A 133 -17.98 -11.85 9.27
N PHE A 134 -17.45 -10.65 9.01
CA PHE A 134 -16.21 -10.22 9.64
C PHE A 134 -16.33 -10.05 11.16
N ILE A 135 -17.45 -9.53 11.65
CA ILE A 135 -17.73 -9.43 13.09
C ILE A 135 -17.82 -10.83 13.71
N SER A 136 -18.56 -11.75 13.08
CA SER A 136 -18.67 -13.14 13.56
C SER A 136 -17.32 -13.84 13.58
N PHE A 137 -16.48 -13.60 12.57
CA PHE A 137 -15.11 -14.12 12.50
C PHE A 137 -14.21 -13.52 13.59
N ALA A 138 -14.33 -12.21 13.85
CA ALA A 138 -13.62 -11.55 14.95
C ALA A 138 -13.97 -12.20 16.30
N GLN A 139 -15.27 -12.40 16.57
CA GLN A 139 -15.77 -13.05 17.78
C GLN A 139 -15.23 -14.48 17.92
N LEU A 140 -15.25 -15.27 16.84
CA LEU A 140 -14.74 -16.64 16.83
C LEU A 140 -13.24 -16.71 17.15
N HIS A 141 -12.47 -15.70 16.75
CA HIS A 141 -11.04 -15.60 17.02
C HIS A 141 -10.68 -14.82 18.29
N GLY A 142 -11.68 -14.49 19.13
CA GLY A 142 -11.48 -13.77 20.39
C GLY A 142 -10.94 -12.35 20.19
N ILE A 143 -11.30 -11.69 19.09
CA ILE A 143 -10.88 -10.34 18.76
C ILE A 143 -11.94 -9.36 19.22
N GLU A 144 -11.54 -8.42 20.08
CA GLU A 144 -12.45 -7.44 20.64
C GLU A 144 -12.48 -6.15 19.83
N ILE A 145 -13.65 -5.53 19.72
CA ILE A 145 -13.82 -4.23 19.07
C ILE A 145 -14.04 -3.20 20.17
N ARG A 146 -13.15 -2.21 20.26
CA ARG A 146 -13.17 -1.20 21.34
C ARG A 146 -12.99 0.20 20.79
N GLU A 147 -13.59 1.17 21.47
CA GLU A 147 -13.32 2.57 21.22
C GLU A 147 -12.16 3.08 22.09
N THR A 148 -11.29 3.92 21.51
CA THR A 148 -10.18 4.56 22.22
C THR A 148 -9.83 5.90 21.58
N SER A 149 -9.42 6.87 22.40
CA SER A 149 -8.90 8.16 21.93
C SER A 149 -7.40 8.16 21.66
N GLN A 150 -6.71 7.04 21.93
CA GLN A 150 -5.24 6.93 21.82
C GLN A 150 -4.75 6.66 20.39
N ILE A 151 -5.66 6.53 19.42
CA ILE A 151 -5.34 6.27 18.03
C ILE A 151 -5.82 7.41 17.14
N VAL A 152 -5.21 7.55 15.96
CA VAL A 152 -5.55 8.61 15.00
C VAL A 152 -6.97 8.45 14.44
N ASP A 153 -7.39 7.21 14.19
CA ASP A 153 -8.64 6.91 13.48
C ASP A 153 -9.18 5.49 13.77
N ALA A 154 -8.53 4.43 13.30
CA ALA A 154 -8.90 3.03 13.50
C ALA A 154 -7.68 2.16 13.20
N ALA A 155 -7.39 1.20 14.07
CA ALA A 155 -6.26 0.30 13.91
C ALA A 155 -6.58 -1.09 14.42
N TYR A 156 -6.20 -2.12 13.67
CA TYR A 156 -6.14 -3.49 14.14
C TYR A 156 -4.79 -3.77 14.82
N ASP A 157 -4.82 -4.01 16.12
CA ASP A 157 -3.67 -4.44 16.91
C ASP A 157 -3.59 -5.97 16.96
N LYS A 158 -2.56 -6.50 16.29
CA LYS A 158 -2.26 -7.94 16.24
C LYS A 158 -1.88 -8.51 17.61
N THR A 159 -1.25 -7.71 18.47
CA THR A 159 -0.74 -8.14 19.78
C THR A 159 -1.82 -8.14 20.85
N ALA A 160 -2.62 -7.07 20.89
CA ALA A 160 -3.76 -6.96 21.80
C ALA A 160 -4.98 -7.75 21.35
N ASN A 161 -4.98 -8.33 20.14
CA ASN A 161 -6.14 -8.96 19.50
C ASN A 161 -7.37 -8.04 19.55
N ALA A 162 -7.20 -6.77 19.16
CA ALA A 162 -8.26 -5.78 19.23
C ALA A 162 -8.35 -4.96 17.95
N VAL A 163 -9.58 -4.65 17.53
CA VAL A 163 -9.87 -3.59 16.56
C VAL A 163 -10.21 -2.34 17.37
N LEU A 164 -9.33 -1.36 17.27
CA LEU A 164 -9.44 -0.09 17.98
C LEU A 164 -10.03 0.96 17.03
N VAL A 165 -10.98 1.75 17.50
CA VAL A 165 -11.65 2.79 16.71
C VAL A 165 -11.76 4.08 17.51
N ARG A 166 -11.57 5.24 16.88
CA ARG A 166 -11.68 6.52 17.56
C ARG A 166 -13.15 6.87 17.85
N ALA A 167 -13.46 7.21 19.10
CA ALA A 167 -14.83 7.32 19.59
C ALA A 167 -15.60 8.54 19.05
N ASP A 168 -14.90 9.61 18.71
CA ASP A 168 -15.41 10.90 18.24
C ASP A 168 -15.58 10.97 16.71
N LEU A 169 -15.36 9.88 15.99
CA LEU A 169 -15.62 9.82 14.56
C LEU A 169 -17.13 9.82 14.28
N ASP A 170 -17.53 10.54 13.24
CA ASP A 170 -18.88 10.48 12.72
C ASP A 170 -19.24 9.05 12.28
N MET A 171 -20.53 8.69 12.40
CA MET A 171 -21.00 7.32 12.20
C MET A 171 -20.60 6.73 10.82
N PRO A 172 -20.77 7.44 9.68
CA PRO A 172 -20.32 6.94 8.38
C PRO A 172 -18.81 6.65 8.31
N THR A 173 -17.95 7.57 8.77
CA THR A 173 -16.50 7.32 8.81
C THR A 173 -16.16 6.14 9.70
N LYS A 174 -16.76 6.09 10.88
CA LYS A 174 -16.52 5.05 11.87
C LYS A 174 -16.83 3.66 11.31
N VAL A 175 -17.99 3.49 10.68
CA VAL A 175 -18.42 2.26 10.00
C VAL A 175 -17.43 1.84 8.92
N LEU A 176 -17.04 2.77 8.03
CA LEU A 176 -16.09 2.48 6.95
C LEU A 176 -14.71 2.05 7.49
N LEU A 177 -14.19 2.75 8.50
CA LEU A 177 -12.90 2.41 9.09
C LEU A 177 -12.93 1.12 9.92
N MET A 178 -14.04 0.83 10.59
CA MET A 178 -14.27 -0.47 11.24
C MET A 178 -14.18 -1.61 10.23
N VAL A 179 -14.83 -1.48 9.07
CA VAL A 179 -14.77 -2.48 7.99
C VAL A 179 -13.34 -2.66 7.50
N ARG A 180 -12.59 -1.55 7.33
CA ARG A 180 -11.18 -1.58 6.94
C ARG A 180 -10.36 -2.44 7.90
N GLU A 181 -10.48 -2.21 9.20
CA GLU A 181 -9.68 -2.94 10.20
C GLU A 181 -10.18 -4.37 10.43
N LEU A 182 -11.49 -4.61 10.32
CA LEU A 182 -12.05 -5.97 10.29
C LEU A 182 -11.52 -6.76 9.09
N ARG A 183 -11.38 -6.13 7.91
CA ARG A 183 -10.76 -6.78 6.77
C ARG A 183 -9.27 -7.01 6.99
N ARG A 184 -8.54 -6.07 7.58
CA ARG A 184 -7.11 -6.23 7.92
C ARG A 184 -6.90 -7.40 8.89
N MET A 185 -7.79 -7.55 9.86
CA MET A 185 -7.84 -8.69 10.76
C MET A 185 -8.05 -10.01 10.00
N TRP A 186 -9.00 -10.03 9.06
CA TRP A 186 -9.26 -11.20 8.21
C TRP A 186 -8.03 -11.57 7.37
N GLN A 187 -7.35 -10.59 6.77
CA GLN A 187 -6.10 -10.81 6.03
C GLN A 187 -5.05 -11.47 6.93
N HIS A 188 -4.83 -10.93 8.14
CA HIS A 188 -3.87 -11.48 9.09
C HIS A 188 -4.17 -12.94 9.47
N ARG A 189 -5.41 -13.23 9.87
CA ARG A 189 -5.79 -14.59 10.33
C ARG A 189 -5.78 -15.63 9.21
N ASN A 190 -5.95 -15.22 7.96
CA ASN A 190 -5.90 -16.11 6.80
C ASN A 190 -4.54 -16.14 6.09
N GLY A 191 -3.48 -15.55 6.69
CA GLY A 191 -2.12 -15.59 6.15
C GLY A 191 -1.83 -14.58 5.03
N ALA A 192 -2.82 -13.78 4.62
CA ALA A 192 -2.64 -12.73 3.62
C ALA A 192 -2.07 -11.40 4.21
N GLY A 193 -2.08 -11.26 5.54
CA GLY A 193 -1.59 -10.08 6.27
C GLY A 193 -0.10 -10.14 6.63
N LEU A 194 0.70 -10.75 5.75
CA LEU A 194 2.17 -10.83 5.86
C LEU A 194 2.77 -9.42 5.79
N HIS A 195 3.85 -9.17 6.54
CA HIS A 195 4.51 -7.87 6.50
C HIS A 195 5.21 -7.66 5.15
N PRO A 196 4.96 -6.56 4.41
CA PRO A 196 5.59 -6.28 3.11
C PRO A 196 7.11 -6.41 3.10
N LEU A 197 7.78 -5.98 4.18
CA LEU A 197 9.24 -6.04 4.28
C LEU A 197 9.83 -7.46 4.41
N SER A 198 9.00 -8.51 4.49
CA SER A 198 9.49 -9.90 4.53
C SER A 198 9.90 -10.45 3.15
N VAL A 199 9.50 -9.80 2.05
CA VAL A 199 9.77 -10.23 0.67
C VAL A 199 10.64 -9.21 -0.06
N HIS A 200 11.26 -9.62 -1.17
CA HIS A 200 12.10 -8.75 -2.00
C HIS A 200 11.42 -7.40 -2.33
N PRO A 201 12.15 -6.26 -2.38
CA PRO A 201 11.55 -4.92 -2.42
C PRO A 201 10.54 -4.69 -3.55
N ASP A 202 10.75 -5.27 -4.74
CA ASP A 202 9.78 -5.21 -5.84
C ASP A 202 8.42 -5.80 -5.47
N TYR A 203 8.46 -6.99 -4.89
CA TYR A 203 7.26 -7.71 -4.48
C TYR A 203 6.67 -7.14 -3.19
N ALA A 204 7.48 -6.50 -2.35
CA ALA A 204 7.01 -5.80 -1.16
C ALA A 204 6.11 -4.62 -1.54
N VAL A 205 6.50 -3.85 -2.56
CA VAL A 205 5.68 -2.75 -3.10
C VAL A 205 4.35 -3.28 -3.62
N LEU A 206 4.37 -4.30 -4.50
CA LEU A 206 3.15 -4.91 -5.03
C LEU A 206 2.26 -5.46 -3.92
N MET A 207 2.83 -6.20 -2.96
CA MET A 207 2.09 -6.81 -1.86
C MET A 207 1.43 -5.77 -0.96
N ASN A 208 2.14 -4.68 -0.63
CA ASN A 208 1.58 -3.58 0.15
C ASN A 208 0.41 -2.89 -0.59
N ARG A 209 0.58 -2.60 -1.88
CA ARG A 209 -0.50 -2.05 -2.73
C ARG A 209 -1.72 -2.97 -2.73
N ALA A 210 -1.52 -4.26 -2.99
CA ALA A 210 -2.59 -5.25 -3.06
C ALA A 210 -3.33 -5.38 -1.71
N GLN A 211 -2.59 -5.42 -0.59
CA GLN A 211 -3.19 -5.43 0.74
C GLN A 211 -4.06 -4.20 0.97
N GLN A 212 -3.57 -2.99 0.65
CA GLN A 212 -4.33 -1.75 0.83
C GLN A 212 -5.56 -1.67 -0.09
N ALA A 213 -5.43 -2.09 -1.35
CA ALA A 213 -6.53 -2.13 -2.31
C ALA A 213 -7.67 -3.06 -1.82
N ASP A 214 -7.35 -4.25 -1.32
CA ASP A 214 -8.35 -5.19 -0.77
C ASP A 214 -9.12 -4.63 0.45
N LEU A 215 -8.46 -3.85 1.31
CA LEU A 215 -9.14 -3.17 2.41
C LEU A 215 -10.21 -2.20 1.89
N VAL A 216 -9.86 -1.41 0.87
CA VAL A 216 -10.78 -0.43 0.27
C VAL A 216 -11.92 -1.12 -0.48
N VAL A 217 -11.65 -2.23 -1.18
CA VAL A 217 -12.69 -3.06 -1.81
C VAL A 217 -13.73 -3.49 -0.77
N SER A 218 -13.29 -3.92 0.42
CA SER A 218 -14.20 -4.31 1.50
C SER A 218 -15.02 -3.12 2.03
N MET A 219 -14.41 -1.94 2.18
CA MET A 219 -15.13 -0.72 2.58
C MET A 219 -16.23 -0.36 1.58
N VAL A 220 -15.89 -0.28 0.28
CA VAL A 220 -16.82 0.07 -0.79
C VAL A 220 -17.96 -0.94 -0.88
N ARG A 221 -17.65 -2.24 -0.81
CA ARG A 221 -18.66 -3.30 -0.85
C ARG A 221 -19.62 -3.22 0.33
N VAL A 222 -19.13 -3.03 1.56
CA VAL A 222 -20.02 -2.89 2.73
C VAL A 222 -20.88 -1.64 2.59
N ALA A 223 -20.32 -0.50 2.14
CA ALA A 223 -21.10 0.71 1.91
C ALA A 223 -22.25 0.48 0.91
N TRP A 224 -21.99 -0.26 -0.18
CA TRP A 224 -23.01 -0.65 -1.16
C TRP A 224 -24.07 -1.59 -0.56
N GLU A 225 -23.67 -2.60 0.21
CA GLU A 225 -24.62 -3.49 0.89
C GLU A 225 -25.52 -2.73 1.88
N LEU A 226 -24.97 -1.77 2.63
CA LEU A 226 -25.73 -0.91 3.53
C LEU A 226 -26.72 -0.01 2.79
N GLN A 227 -26.32 0.55 1.65
CA GLN A 227 -27.22 1.32 0.79
C GLN A 227 -28.41 0.47 0.32
N LEU A 228 -28.17 -0.77 -0.10
CA LEU A 228 -29.22 -1.70 -0.50
C LEU A 228 -30.16 -2.08 0.67
N ALA A 229 -29.65 -2.06 1.90
CA ALA A 229 -30.43 -2.24 3.13
C ALA A 229 -31.18 -0.96 3.59
N GLY A 230 -31.06 0.15 2.86
CA GLY A 230 -31.72 1.42 3.16
C GLY A 230 -30.88 2.41 3.98
N TYR A 231 -29.67 2.03 4.40
CA TYR A 231 -28.74 2.88 5.17
C TYR A 231 -27.73 3.54 4.22
N LYS A 232 -28.09 4.70 3.69
CA LYS A 232 -27.35 5.35 2.59
C LYS A 232 -26.09 6.12 3.03
N ASP A 233 -25.97 6.49 4.30
CA ASP A 233 -24.97 7.47 4.75
C ASP A 233 -23.51 7.04 4.50
N ALA A 234 -23.21 5.75 4.64
CA ALA A 234 -21.88 5.21 4.36
C ALA A 234 -21.54 5.31 2.85
N TRP A 235 -22.51 5.06 1.98
CA TRP A 235 -22.34 5.21 0.53
C TRP A 235 -22.22 6.67 0.11
N VAL A 236 -23.06 7.54 0.66
CA VAL A 236 -22.96 9.00 0.46
C VAL A 236 -21.56 9.48 0.83
N ARG A 237 -21.00 8.98 1.94
CA ARG A 237 -19.62 9.30 2.33
C ARG A 237 -18.61 8.80 1.31
N VAL A 238 -18.77 7.61 0.75
CA VAL A 238 -17.87 7.09 -0.30
C VAL A 238 -17.91 7.98 -1.54
N GLU A 239 -19.11 8.31 -2.05
CA GLU A 239 -19.30 9.17 -3.22
C GLU A 239 -18.77 10.60 -3.04
N ASN A 240 -18.87 11.14 -1.84
CA ASN A 240 -18.39 12.50 -1.52
C ASN A 240 -16.99 12.50 -0.90
N SER A 241 -16.24 11.41 -1.02
CA SER A 241 -14.85 11.29 -0.58
C SER A 241 -13.90 11.09 -1.73
N THR A 242 -12.61 10.98 -1.41
CA THR A 242 -11.63 10.60 -2.41
C THR A 242 -11.90 9.21 -3.00
N LEU A 243 -12.67 8.31 -2.35
CA LEU A 243 -13.03 6.97 -2.87
C LEU A 243 -14.11 6.98 -3.96
N SER A 244 -14.58 8.15 -4.37
CA SER A 244 -15.67 8.26 -5.35
C SER A 244 -15.36 7.50 -6.63
N ASP A 245 -14.14 7.62 -7.17
CA ASP A 245 -13.66 6.83 -8.32
C ASP A 245 -13.84 5.31 -8.13
N LEU A 246 -13.50 4.81 -6.94
CA LEU A 246 -13.57 3.39 -6.58
C LEU A 246 -15.00 2.92 -6.30
N GLY A 247 -15.81 3.76 -5.66
CA GLY A 247 -17.24 3.55 -5.46
C GLY A 247 -17.98 3.46 -6.79
N ARG A 248 -17.73 4.41 -7.69
CA ARG A 248 -18.30 4.43 -9.04
C ARG A 248 -17.89 3.21 -9.86
N ALA A 249 -16.63 2.78 -9.78
CA ALA A 249 -16.18 1.56 -10.43
C ALA A 249 -16.95 0.32 -9.93
N PHE A 250 -17.16 0.21 -8.62
CA PHE A 250 -17.95 -0.88 -8.03
C PHE A 250 -19.40 -0.82 -8.51
N ALA A 251 -20.01 0.36 -8.42
CA ALA A 251 -21.42 0.57 -8.72
C ALA A 251 -21.74 0.33 -10.20
N ARG A 252 -20.87 0.74 -11.13
CA ARG A 252 -21.03 0.46 -12.56
C ARG A 252 -21.18 -1.04 -12.82
N GLU A 253 -20.34 -1.87 -12.22
CA GLU A 253 -20.43 -3.33 -12.38
C GLU A 253 -21.62 -3.93 -11.62
N ALA A 254 -21.94 -3.41 -10.43
CA ALA A 254 -23.07 -3.87 -9.63
C ALA A 254 -24.44 -3.57 -10.27
N ILE A 255 -24.57 -2.42 -10.94
CA ILE A 255 -25.80 -2.02 -11.65
C ILE A 255 -25.92 -2.79 -12.97
N ALA A 256 -24.80 -2.96 -13.70
CA ALA A 256 -24.80 -3.69 -14.97
C ALA A 256 -25.19 -5.17 -14.79
N ASP A 257 -24.65 -5.83 -13.77
CA ASP A 257 -25.03 -7.17 -13.38
C ASP A 257 -25.00 -7.31 -11.86
N PHE A 258 -26.17 -7.47 -11.23
CA PHE A 258 -26.26 -7.64 -9.77
C PHE A 258 -25.51 -8.89 -9.25
N ARG A 259 -25.25 -9.88 -10.10
CA ARG A 259 -24.46 -11.07 -9.75
C ARG A 259 -22.98 -10.72 -9.58
N SER A 260 -22.53 -9.59 -10.14
CA SER A 260 -21.15 -9.10 -10.06
C SER A 260 -20.65 -8.93 -8.61
N ILE A 261 -21.58 -8.64 -7.69
CA ILE A 261 -21.33 -8.50 -6.26
C ILE A 261 -20.84 -9.83 -5.65
N ASN A 262 -21.41 -10.96 -6.09
CA ASN A 262 -21.11 -12.29 -5.54
C ASN A 262 -20.08 -13.07 -6.36
N ASN A 263 -20.00 -12.83 -7.68
CA ASN A 263 -18.99 -13.45 -8.54
C ASN A 263 -17.63 -12.71 -8.51
N GLY A 264 -17.55 -11.59 -7.78
CA GLY A 264 -16.31 -10.86 -7.56
C GLY A 264 -15.95 -9.83 -8.65
N MET A 265 -16.69 -9.73 -9.76
CA MET A 265 -16.36 -8.78 -10.83
C MET A 265 -16.38 -7.32 -10.36
N ALA A 266 -17.36 -6.92 -9.56
CA ALA A 266 -17.42 -5.57 -9.01
C ALA A 266 -16.24 -5.28 -8.05
N ALA A 267 -15.90 -6.26 -7.20
CA ALA A 267 -14.77 -6.17 -6.29
C ALA A 267 -13.44 -6.07 -7.05
N ARG A 268 -13.29 -6.83 -8.14
CA ARG A 268 -12.13 -6.77 -9.02
C ARG A 268 -12.01 -5.41 -9.70
N ALA A 269 -13.09 -4.87 -10.27
CA ALA A 269 -13.07 -3.56 -10.91
C ALA A 269 -12.63 -2.44 -9.94
N THR A 270 -13.10 -2.49 -8.69
CA THR A 270 -12.63 -1.58 -7.62
C THR A 270 -11.16 -1.79 -7.29
N PHE A 271 -10.70 -3.04 -7.21
CA PHE A 271 -9.29 -3.36 -6.96
C PHE A 271 -8.38 -2.81 -8.05
N GLU A 272 -8.71 -3.04 -9.33
CA GLU A 272 -7.95 -2.55 -10.47
C GLU A 272 -7.96 -1.01 -10.54
N SER A 273 -9.12 -0.38 -10.29
CA SER A 273 -9.24 1.08 -10.23
C SER A 273 -8.35 1.70 -9.14
N TRP A 274 -8.16 1.01 -8.01
CA TRP A 274 -7.25 1.47 -6.95
C TRP A 274 -5.81 1.57 -7.48
N PHE A 275 -5.37 0.58 -8.25
CA PHE A 275 -4.03 0.58 -8.85
C PHE A 275 -3.81 1.70 -9.85
N LEU A 276 -4.86 2.09 -10.59
CA LEU A 276 -4.77 3.18 -11.55
C LEU A 276 -4.72 4.57 -10.90
N SER A 277 -5.11 4.68 -9.63
CA SER A 277 -5.18 5.95 -8.90
C SER A 277 -3.84 6.42 -8.28
N GLU A 278 -3.78 7.70 -7.88
CA GLU A 278 -2.67 8.32 -7.14
C GLU A 278 -2.39 7.68 -5.76
N ARG A 279 -3.27 6.80 -5.27
CA ARG A 279 -3.08 6.10 -3.99
C ARG A 279 -1.83 5.23 -3.98
N CYS A 280 -1.47 4.66 -5.13
CA CYS A 280 -0.22 3.93 -5.32
C CYS A 280 0.99 4.77 -4.89
N ARG A 281 1.05 6.04 -5.30
CA ARG A 281 2.15 6.94 -4.99
C ARG A 281 2.35 7.13 -3.48
N LYS A 282 1.26 7.33 -2.74
CA LYS A 282 1.30 7.49 -1.28
C LYS A 282 1.66 6.17 -0.59
N ALA A 283 1.07 5.06 -1.03
CA ALA A 283 1.35 3.74 -0.48
C ALA A 283 2.83 3.34 -0.66
N ASP A 284 3.39 3.59 -1.84
CA ASP A 284 4.79 3.34 -2.16
C ASP A 284 5.70 4.21 -1.31
N ARG A 285 5.41 5.51 -1.24
CA ARG A 285 6.22 6.45 -0.45
C ARG A 285 6.29 6.02 1.02
N SER A 286 5.16 5.66 1.61
CA SER A 286 5.10 5.20 3.00
C SER A 286 5.92 3.93 3.21
N LEU A 287 5.78 2.95 2.32
CA LEU A 287 6.53 1.69 2.42
C LEU A 287 8.04 1.89 2.19
N ILE A 288 8.43 2.66 1.18
CA ILE A 288 9.84 2.93 0.86
C ILE A 288 10.51 3.69 2.00
N GLN A 289 9.80 4.63 2.64
CA GLN A 289 10.30 5.29 3.85
C GLN A 289 10.49 4.30 5.00
N GLN A 290 9.59 3.32 5.16
CA GLN A 290 9.78 2.24 6.13
C GLN A 290 10.99 1.36 5.77
N MET A 291 11.19 1.03 4.50
CA MET A 291 12.38 0.28 4.03
C MET A 291 13.68 1.01 4.33
N LEU A 292 13.71 2.34 4.19
CA LEU A 292 14.89 3.17 4.50
C LEU A 292 15.12 3.35 6.00
N ALA A 293 14.04 3.43 6.79
CA ALA A 293 14.12 3.61 8.23
C ALA A 293 14.45 2.32 8.98
N ASP A 294 14.12 1.16 8.40
CA ASP A 294 14.40 -0.15 9.02
C ASP A 294 15.89 -0.52 8.87
N TYR A 295 16.69 -0.07 9.84
CA TYR A 295 18.12 -0.32 9.88
C TYR A 295 18.48 -1.73 10.42
N GLN A 296 17.54 -2.48 11.01
CA GLN A 296 17.85 -3.73 11.76
C GLN A 296 16.80 -4.86 11.82
N GLY A 297 15.60 -4.75 11.21
CA GLY A 297 14.47 -5.63 11.58
C GLY A 297 14.08 -6.72 10.58
N TYR A 298 13.79 -6.38 9.34
CA TYR A 298 13.32 -7.36 8.35
C TYR A 298 14.44 -7.78 7.41
N VAL A 299 14.98 -8.99 7.64
CA VAL A 299 15.83 -9.68 6.65
C VAL A 299 14.91 -10.10 5.51
N PHE A 300 14.77 -9.22 4.53
CA PHE A 300 14.12 -9.53 3.26
C PHE A 300 14.68 -10.85 2.72
N SER A 301 13.83 -11.76 2.25
CA SER A 301 14.37 -12.94 1.56
C SER A 301 15.13 -12.48 0.31
N ASP A 302 16.44 -12.78 0.21
CA ASP A 302 17.27 -12.44 -0.96
C ASP A 302 16.83 -13.22 -2.22
N GLN A 303 15.98 -14.24 -2.04
CA GLN A 303 15.50 -15.07 -3.13
C GLN A 303 14.26 -14.47 -3.80
N VAL A 304 14.51 -13.74 -4.90
CA VAL A 304 13.51 -13.08 -5.76
C VAL A 304 12.37 -14.02 -6.16
N GLU A 305 12.69 -15.26 -6.57
CA GLU A 305 11.67 -16.22 -7.01
C GLU A 305 10.78 -16.71 -5.86
N THR A 306 11.34 -16.86 -4.67
CA THR A 306 10.55 -17.21 -3.47
C THR A 306 9.60 -16.07 -3.10
N SER A 307 10.10 -14.83 -3.17
CA SER A 307 9.26 -13.64 -2.99
C SER A 307 8.13 -13.57 -4.02
N ARG A 308 8.38 -13.92 -5.28
CA ARG A 308 7.36 -13.97 -6.34
C ARG A 308 6.24 -14.95 -6.01
N LEU A 309 6.61 -16.17 -5.60
CA LEU A 309 5.65 -17.23 -5.25
C LEU A 309 4.83 -16.85 -4.01
N ILE A 310 5.48 -16.31 -2.97
CA ILE A 310 4.79 -15.81 -1.78
C ILE A 310 3.78 -14.73 -2.15
N THR A 311 4.18 -13.76 -2.97
CA THR A 311 3.28 -12.68 -3.41
C THR A 311 2.12 -13.20 -4.26
N LEU A 312 2.31 -14.26 -5.04
CA LEU A 312 1.23 -14.92 -5.75
C LEU A 312 0.20 -15.53 -4.80
N ASP A 313 0.68 -16.29 -3.82
CA ASP A 313 -0.19 -16.95 -2.85
C ASP A 313 -0.92 -15.92 -1.98
N VAL A 314 -0.23 -14.86 -1.55
CA VAL A 314 -0.85 -13.74 -0.82
C VAL A 314 -1.90 -13.04 -1.68
N THR A 315 -1.62 -12.75 -2.95
CA THR A 315 -2.59 -12.09 -3.84
C THR A 315 -3.85 -12.92 -4.02
N LYS A 316 -3.72 -14.24 -4.19
CA LYS A 316 -4.85 -15.16 -4.22
C LYS A 316 -5.61 -15.17 -2.90
N ALA A 317 -4.90 -15.23 -1.77
CA ALA A 317 -5.51 -15.24 -0.45
C ALA A 317 -6.26 -13.93 -0.14
N LEU A 318 -5.76 -12.78 -0.62
CA LEU A 318 -6.45 -11.49 -0.54
C LEU A 318 -7.79 -11.51 -1.28
N GLY A 319 -7.89 -12.18 -2.43
CA GLY A 319 -9.16 -12.25 -3.16
C GLY A 319 -10.23 -13.10 -2.48
N LYS A 320 -9.89 -13.86 -1.42
CA LYS A 320 -10.82 -14.72 -0.70
C LYS A 320 -11.77 -13.91 0.17
N MET A 321 -13.07 -14.15 -0.03
CA MET A 321 -14.16 -13.56 0.74
C MET A 321 -14.86 -14.63 1.59
N PRO A 322 -15.61 -14.26 2.66
CA PRO A 322 -16.36 -15.22 3.46
C PRO A 322 -17.42 -15.99 2.65
N PHE A 323 -17.88 -15.40 1.56
CA PHE A 323 -18.81 -15.98 0.60
C PHE A 323 -18.58 -15.38 -0.79
N GLY A 324 -19.12 -16.05 -1.81
CA GLY A 324 -18.88 -15.70 -3.21
C GLY A 324 -17.60 -16.35 -3.74
N THR A 325 -17.25 -16.01 -4.96
CA THR A 325 -16.01 -16.48 -5.60
C THR A 325 -14.82 -15.62 -5.19
N ASN A 326 -13.63 -16.21 -5.25
CA ASN A 326 -12.39 -15.47 -5.07
C ASN A 326 -12.20 -14.52 -6.26
N TYR A 327 -12.21 -13.21 -5.99
CA TYR A 327 -12.22 -12.19 -7.05
C TYR A 327 -10.83 -11.90 -7.66
N LEU A 328 -9.75 -12.40 -7.04
CA LEU A 328 -8.38 -12.27 -7.56
C LEU A 328 -7.80 -13.58 -8.10
N GLU A 329 -8.40 -14.74 -7.81
CA GLU A 329 -7.83 -16.05 -8.19
C GLU A 329 -7.48 -16.12 -9.68
N ALA A 330 -8.45 -15.75 -10.54
CA ALA A 330 -8.32 -15.84 -11.99
C ALA A 330 -7.30 -14.85 -12.59
N VAL A 331 -6.95 -13.79 -11.88
CA VAL A 331 -6.10 -12.70 -12.37
C VAL A 331 -4.82 -12.48 -11.58
N SER A 332 -4.62 -13.26 -10.52
CA SER A 332 -3.43 -13.20 -9.66
C SER A 332 -2.12 -13.32 -10.45
N THR A 333 -2.06 -14.20 -11.45
CA THR A 333 -0.89 -14.33 -12.33
C THR A 333 -0.71 -13.12 -13.24
N GLN A 334 -1.79 -12.50 -13.70
CA GLN A 334 -1.70 -11.25 -14.47
C GLN A 334 -1.16 -10.12 -13.60
N ILE A 335 -1.71 -9.93 -12.39
CA ILE A 335 -1.31 -8.88 -11.44
C ILE A 335 0.19 -8.89 -11.14
N ILE A 336 0.81 -10.06 -11.12
CA ILE A 336 2.25 -10.18 -10.77
C ILE A 336 3.17 -9.93 -11.97
N ASN A 337 2.69 -10.11 -13.19
CA ASN A 337 3.51 -9.97 -14.38
C ASN A 337 3.25 -8.67 -15.14
N ASP A 338 2.11 -8.04 -14.91
CA ASP A 338 1.67 -6.87 -15.64
C ASP A 338 2.31 -5.58 -15.04
N PRO A 339 2.99 -4.76 -15.86
CA PRO A 339 3.60 -3.48 -15.45
C PRO A 339 2.62 -2.52 -14.77
N VAL A 340 1.33 -2.56 -15.15
CA VAL A 340 0.29 -1.69 -14.54
C VAL A 340 0.23 -1.85 -13.03
N PHE A 341 0.47 -3.06 -12.52
CA PHE A 341 0.42 -3.36 -11.09
C PHE A 341 1.80 -3.30 -10.43
N THR A 342 2.84 -3.72 -11.15
CA THR A 342 4.19 -3.94 -10.62
C THR A 342 5.08 -2.70 -10.66
N GLU A 343 4.90 -1.82 -11.64
CA GLU A 343 5.81 -0.69 -11.85
C GLU A 343 5.59 0.44 -10.83
N VAL A 344 6.68 1.09 -10.42
CA VAL A 344 6.65 2.31 -9.60
C VAL A 344 6.70 3.52 -10.52
N ARG A 345 5.50 4.04 -10.84
CA ARG A 345 5.31 5.16 -11.80
C ARG A 345 5.89 6.50 -11.32
N ASP A 346 5.90 6.76 -10.01
CA ASP A 346 6.49 8.00 -9.47
C ASP A 346 8.02 7.93 -9.50
N ARG A 347 8.64 8.85 -10.23
CA ARG A 347 10.09 8.91 -10.43
C ARG A 347 10.89 8.99 -9.14
N SER A 348 10.39 9.72 -8.12
CA SER A 348 11.10 9.85 -6.85
C SER A 348 11.09 8.53 -6.10
N ASN A 349 9.93 7.88 -5.99
CA ASN A 349 9.79 6.57 -5.36
C ASN A 349 10.61 5.51 -6.10
N ALA A 350 10.60 5.53 -7.44
CA ALA A 350 11.41 4.62 -8.26
C ALA A 350 12.91 4.78 -7.99
N ASN A 351 13.41 6.02 -7.87
CA ASN A 351 14.82 6.28 -7.55
C ASN A 351 15.21 5.77 -6.16
N PHE A 352 14.36 6.00 -5.14
CA PHE A 352 14.63 5.50 -3.78
C PHE A 352 14.58 3.98 -3.71
N LEU A 353 13.62 3.36 -4.41
CA LEU A 353 13.54 1.90 -4.50
C LEU A 353 14.77 1.33 -5.21
N TRP A 354 15.23 1.97 -6.28
CA TRP A 354 16.46 1.60 -6.96
C TRP A 354 17.68 1.70 -6.03
N PHE A 355 17.78 2.77 -5.24
CA PHE A 355 18.84 2.93 -4.24
C PHE A 355 18.83 1.78 -3.21
N ILE A 356 17.66 1.42 -2.66
CA ILE A 356 17.53 0.30 -1.72
C ILE A 356 18.02 -1.01 -2.36
N LYS A 357 17.62 -1.28 -3.61
CA LYS A 357 18.06 -2.48 -4.34
C LYS A 357 19.57 -2.47 -4.61
N PHE A 358 20.11 -1.31 -4.97
CA PHE A 358 21.52 -1.13 -5.26
C PHE A 358 22.40 -1.35 -4.02
N GLU A 359 22.07 -0.72 -2.89
CA GLU A 359 22.80 -0.90 -1.62
C GLU A 359 22.81 -2.38 -1.19
N ARG A 360 21.73 -3.10 -1.46
CA ARG A 360 21.65 -4.54 -1.16
C ARG A 360 22.50 -5.39 -2.07
N SER A 361 22.43 -5.19 -3.40
CA SER A 361 23.28 -5.94 -4.31
C SER A 361 24.76 -5.65 -4.06
N PHE A 362 25.08 -4.42 -3.65
CA PHE A 362 26.43 -4.05 -3.23
C PHE A 362 26.86 -4.80 -1.96
N THR A 363 26.03 -4.79 -0.92
CA THR A 363 26.30 -5.52 0.34
C THR A 363 26.45 -7.04 0.12
N GLU A 364 25.65 -7.63 -0.78
CA GLU A 364 25.76 -9.04 -1.14
C GLU A 364 27.09 -9.35 -1.85
N VAL A 365 27.51 -8.48 -2.77
CA VAL A 365 28.80 -8.60 -3.45
C VAL A 365 29.96 -8.44 -2.46
N GLU A 366 29.89 -7.50 -1.51
CA GLU A 366 30.89 -7.35 -0.45
C GLU A 366 30.96 -8.58 0.45
N ASN A 367 29.82 -9.10 0.91
CA ASN A 367 29.77 -10.29 1.75
C ASN A 367 30.32 -11.52 1.02
N THR A 368 29.93 -11.72 -0.24
CA THR A 368 30.47 -12.84 -1.04
C THR A 368 31.95 -12.68 -1.35
N ALA A 369 32.44 -11.45 -1.55
CA ALA A 369 33.85 -11.16 -1.70
C ALA A 369 34.63 -11.42 -0.41
N ALA A 370 34.12 -10.98 0.74
CA ALA A 370 34.70 -11.20 2.06
C ALA A 370 34.76 -12.70 2.41
N VAL A 371 33.71 -13.47 2.10
CA VAL A 371 33.71 -14.93 2.26
C VAL A 371 34.72 -15.58 1.32
N LYS A 372 34.79 -15.15 0.05
CA LYS A 372 35.82 -15.65 -0.89
C LYS A 372 37.24 -15.31 -0.44
N GLU A 373 37.45 -14.16 0.18
CA GLU A 373 38.74 -13.74 0.73
C GLU A 373 39.12 -14.53 1.99
N ALA A 374 38.15 -14.78 2.88
CA ALA A 374 38.33 -15.66 4.04
C ALA A 374 38.58 -17.13 3.65
N LEU A 375 38.09 -17.57 2.49
CA LEU A 375 38.31 -18.90 1.93
C LEU A 375 39.58 -19.01 1.07
N LYS A 376 40.34 -17.92 0.88
CA LYS A 376 41.67 -18.03 0.23
C LYS A 376 42.58 -18.82 1.16
N PRO A 377 43.17 -19.94 0.71
CA PRO A 377 44.13 -20.66 1.53
C PRO A 377 45.33 -19.75 1.80
N GLU A 378 45.68 -19.56 3.07
CA GLU A 378 46.95 -18.94 3.45
C GLU A 378 48.08 -19.78 2.83
N THR A 379 48.66 -19.30 1.74
CA THR A 379 49.91 -19.85 1.21
C THR A 379 51.02 -19.44 2.15
N ALA A 380 51.26 -20.25 3.18
CA ALA A 380 52.47 -20.15 3.96
C ALA A 380 53.65 -20.50 3.05
N GLU A 381 54.40 -19.49 2.61
CA GLU A 381 55.68 -19.68 1.93
C GLU A 381 56.67 -20.31 2.92
N ILE A 382 56.82 -21.63 2.86
CA ILE A 382 57.93 -22.30 3.54
C ILE A 382 59.18 -22.03 2.71
N ILE A 383 59.98 -21.05 3.14
CA ILE A 383 61.35 -20.85 2.64
C ILE A 383 62.14 -22.12 2.97
N SER A 384 62.25 -23.02 2.00
CA SER A 384 63.02 -24.25 2.16
C SER A 384 64.52 -23.89 2.15
N PHE A 385 65.17 -24.05 3.30
CA PHE A 385 66.62 -23.89 3.37
C PHE A 385 67.29 -25.12 2.73
N PRO A 386 68.25 -24.94 1.81
CA PRO A 386 68.89 -26.05 1.14
C PRO A 386 69.60 -26.96 2.16
N LYS A 387 69.29 -28.26 2.12
CA LYS A 387 69.97 -29.28 2.94
C LYS A 387 71.47 -29.21 2.68
N LYS A 388 72.22 -28.87 3.72
CA LYS A 388 73.68 -28.84 3.75
C LYS A 388 74.22 -30.20 3.32
N LYS A 389 74.68 -30.34 2.07
CA LYS A 389 75.35 -31.55 1.58
C LYS A 389 76.60 -31.77 2.43
N SER A 390 76.67 -32.91 3.12
CA SER A 390 77.89 -33.38 3.77
C SER A 390 78.96 -33.57 2.71
N ALA A 391 80.06 -32.83 2.84
CA ALA A 391 81.19 -32.89 1.93
C ALA A 391 81.81 -34.30 1.89
N LYS A 392 81.89 -34.88 0.69
CA LYS A 392 83.01 -35.73 0.30
C LYS A 392 83.65 -35.07 -0.92
N ALA A 393 84.93 -34.77 -0.76
CA ALA A 393 85.79 -34.16 -1.74
C ALA A 393 85.90 -35.04 -2.98
N ASP A 394 85.74 -34.44 -4.16
CA ASP A 394 86.72 -34.61 -5.23
C ASP A 394 86.60 -33.48 -6.25
N ALA A 395 87.77 -33.04 -6.70
CA ALA A 395 87.98 -31.82 -7.46
C ALA A 395 87.75 -32.03 -8.96
N LYS A 396 86.90 -31.19 -9.57
CA LYS A 396 87.19 -30.55 -10.86
C LYS A 396 86.20 -29.43 -11.16
N ALA A 397 86.74 -28.26 -11.46
CA ALA A 397 86.00 -27.07 -11.82
C ALA A 397 85.46 -27.15 -13.26
N THR A 398 84.19 -26.82 -13.43
CA THR A 398 83.64 -26.28 -14.69
C THR A 398 82.45 -25.39 -14.37
N LYS A 399 82.55 -24.12 -14.79
CA LYS A 399 81.47 -23.12 -14.77
C LYS A 399 80.33 -23.56 -15.70
N ALA A 400 79.11 -23.57 -15.20
CA ALA A 400 77.90 -23.38 -15.99
C ALA A 400 76.84 -22.72 -15.10
N ASN A 401 76.31 -21.58 -15.55
CA ASN A 401 75.16 -20.90 -14.97
C ASN A 401 73.98 -21.89 -14.89
N ALA A 402 73.46 -22.12 -13.69
CA ALA A 402 72.21 -22.82 -13.47
C ALA A 402 71.21 -21.78 -12.96
N ASP A 403 70.17 -21.55 -13.77
CA ASP A 403 68.96 -20.84 -13.37
C ASP A 403 68.42 -21.43 -12.05
N GLU A 404 68.32 -20.59 -11.02
CA GLU A 404 67.60 -20.90 -9.78
C GLU A 404 66.09 -20.88 -10.07
N ASN A 405 65.59 -21.95 -10.67
CA ASN A 405 64.15 -22.22 -10.68
C ASN A 405 63.74 -22.70 -9.28
N ALA A 406 63.15 -21.79 -8.50
CA ALA A 406 62.39 -22.16 -7.31
C ALA A 406 61.20 -23.04 -7.75
N GLU A 407 61.19 -24.29 -7.31
CA GLU A 407 60.08 -25.21 -7.58
C GLU A 407 58.92 -24.90 -6.62
N ILE A 408 57.81 -24.37 -7.17
CA ILE A 408 56.57 -24.16 -6.42
C ILE A 408 55.90 -25.53 -6.26
N ILE A 409 55.90 -26.07 -5.05
CA ILE A 409 55.16 -27.29 -4.71
C ILE A 409 53.85 -26.88 -4.02
N GLU A 410 52.73 -27.00 -4.74
CA GLU A 410 51.39 -26.87 -4.17
C GLU A 410 51.11 -28.06 -3.22
N ILE A 411 51.06 -27.81 -1.92
CA ILE A 411 50.57 -28.80 -0.95
C ILE A 411 49.12 -28.46 -0.62
N ARG A 412 48.19 -29.21 -1.21
CA ARG A 412 46.77 -29.18 -0.79
C ARG A 412 46.64 -29.92 0.54
N ARG A 413 46.27 -29.22 1.61
CA ARG A 413 45.70 -29.87 2.80
C ARG A 413 44.21 -30.12 2.55
N PRO A 414 43.69 -31.33 2.82
CA PRO A 414 42.26 -31.53 2.89
C PRO A 414 41.70 -30.74 4.08
N VAL A 415 40.63 -29.99 3.84
CA VAL A 415 39.88 -29.28 4.87
C VAL A 415 39.03 -30.31 5.61
N GLY A 416 39.31 -30.52 6.90
CA GLY A 416 38.48 -31.31 7.81
C GLY A 416 39.24 -32.37 8.60
N GLU A 417 39.92 -31.96 9.67
CA GLU A 417 40.01 -32.67 10.96
C GLU A 417 39.97 -31.65 12.09
#